data_AF-A0A5J5IM79-F1
#
_entry.id   AF-A0A5J5IM79-F1
#
_cell.length_a   1.000
_cell.length_b   1.000
_cell.length_c   1.000
_cell.angle_alpha   90.00
_cell.angle_beta   90.00
_cell.angle_gamma   90.00
#
_symmetry.space_group_name_H-M   'P 1'
#
loop_
_entity.id
_entity.type
_entity.pdbx_description
1 polymer ?
#
loop_
_entity_poly.entity_id
_entity_poly.type
_entity_poly.pdbx_seq_one_letter_code
_entity_poly.pdbx_strand_id
1 'polypeptide(L)' 'MTSSDDNFIEGIHFYYNENNFLVFTEKYHLQRGYCCGNGCRHCPYNYENVSQPLKNKLIAEQKNVKKNKKEY' A
#
# COMPACT_ATOMS: atom_id res chain seq x y z
N MET A 1 1.62 1.21 -29.89
CA MET A 1 2.16 -0.03 -29.28
C MET A 1 2.47 0.31 -27.85
N THR A 2 1.58 -0.05 -26.92
CA THR A 2 1.68 0.34 -25.50
C THR A 2 2.80 -0.44 -24.84
N SER A 3 3.98 0.17 -24.79
CA SER A 3 5.11 -0.27 -23.98
C SER A 3 4.71 -0.17 -22.50
N SER A 4 4.17 -1.25 -21.93
CA SER A 4 3.83 -1.31 -20.50
C SER A 4 3.91 -2.75 -20.02
N ASP A 5 5.07 -3.37 -20.24
CA ASP A 5 5.45 -4.56 -19.50
C ASP A 5 6.00 -4.09 -18.15
N ASP A 6 5.09 -3.60 -17.30
CA ASP A 6 5.41 -3.25 -15.92
C ASP A 6 5.54 -4.58 -15.17
N ASN A 7 6.72 -5.20 -15.32
CA ASN A 7 7.06 -6.46 -14.67
C ASN A 7 7.07 -6.26 -13.16
N PHE A 8 5.93 -6.52 -12.52
CA PHE A 8 5.86 -6.55 -11.08
C PHE A 8 6.71 -7.71 -10.56
N ILE A 9 7.88 -7.39 -10.01
CA ILE A 9 8.77 -8.34 -9.34
C ILE A 9 8.20 -8.73 -7.96
N GLU A 10 8.02 -10.03 -7.73
CA GLU A 10 7.68 -10.61 -6.42
C GLU A 10 8.80 -10.31 -5.39
N GLY A 11 8.42 -9.98 -4.16
CA GLY A 11 9.32 -9.52 -3.09
C GLY A 11 9.63 -8.03 -3.13
N ILE A 12 9.46 -7.37 -4.29
CA ILE A 12 9.64 -5.92 -4.44
C ILE A 12 8.29 -5.21 -4.46
N HIS A 13 7.42 -5.57 -5.40
CA HIS A 13 6.14 -4.92 -5.65
C HIS A 13 4.99 -5.57 -4.89
N PHE A 14 5.02 -6.89 -4.77
CA PHE A 14 4.05 -7.65 -4.00
C PHE A 14 4.73 -8.87 -3.40
N TYR A 15 4.12 -9.45 -2.38
CA TYR A 15 4.52 -10.74 -1.82
C TYR A 15 3.27 -11.52 -1.41
N TYR A 16 3.39 -12.84 -1.38
CA TYR A 16 2.34 -13.70 -0.82
C TYR A 16 2.59 -13.87 0.68
N ASN A 17 1.55 -13.66 1.49
CA ASN A 17 1.62 -14.00 2.91
C ASN A 17 1.45 -15.52 3.11
N GLU A 18 1.64 -15.98 4.34
CA GLU A 18 1.43 -17.37 4.79
C GLU A 18 0.03 -17.94 4.52
N ASN A 19 -0.97 -17.09 4.29
CA ASN A 19 -2.32 -17.48 3.90
C ASN A 19 -2.55 -17.39 2.39
N ASN A 20 -1.49 -17.28 1.59
CA ASN A 20 -1.54 -17.13 0.14
C ASN A 20 -2.27 -15.85 -0.34
N PHE A 21 -2.41 -14.84 0.53
CA PHE A 21 -2.95 -13.54 0.11
C PHE A 21 -1.86 -12.70 -0.55
N LEU A 22 -2.21 -12.10 -1.68
CA LEU A 22 -1.35 -11.16 -2.39
C LEU A 22 -1.34 -9.83 -1.65
N VAL A 23 -0.17 -9.44 -1.14
CA VAL A 23 0.04 -8.18 -0.42
C VAL A 23 0.93 -7.27 -1.26
N PHE A 24 0.37 -6.15 -1.70
CA PHE A 24 1.13 -5.10 -2.38
C PHE A 24 1.99 -4.31 -1.40
N THR A 25 3.21 -4.00 -1.83
CA THR A 25 4.15 -3.17 -1.09
C THR A 25 3.98 -1.70 -1.46
N GLU A 26 4.66 -0.82 -0.72
CA GLU A 26 4.73 0.60 -1.05
C GLU A 26 5.33 0.86 -2.44
N LYS A 27 6.31 0.04 -2.89
CA LYS A 27 6.97 0.18 -4.19
C LYS A 27 5.98 0.03 -5.35
N TYR A 28 5.06 -0.93 -5.26
CA TYR A 28 4.00 -1.08 -6.25
C TYR A 28 3.13 0.18 -6.34
N HIS A 29 2.77 0.75 -5.20
CA HIS A 29 1.98 1.98 -5.16
C HIS A 29 2.75 3.19 -5.71
N LEU A 30 4.07 3.27 -5.49
CA LEU A 30 4.93 4.30 -6.06
C LEU A 30 5.05 4.16 -7.58
N GLN A 31 5.29 2.95 -8.09
CA GLN A 31 5.37 2.67 -9.53
C GLN A 31 4.04 2.94 -10.24
N ARG A 32 2.92 2.61 -9.59
CA ARG A 32 1.58 2.96 -10.06
C ARG A 32 1.36 4.47 -10.20
N GLY A 33 2.10 5.30 -9.44
CA GLY A 33 2.10 6.76 -9.56
C GLY A 33 0.84 7.47 -9.03
N TYR A 34 -0.14 6.76 -8.47
CA TYR A 34 -1.33 7.38 -7.88
C TYR A 34 -1.98 6.56 -6.76
N CYS A 35 -2.66 7.26 -5.85
CA CYS A 35 -3.45 6.66 -4.78
C CYS A 35 -4.71 5.97 -5.34
N CYS A 36 -4.87 4.68 -5.03
CA CYS A 36 -6.02 3.87 -5.48
C CYS A 36 -7.35 4.19 -4.78
N GLY A 37 -7.35 4.92 -3.67
CA GLY A 37 -8.56 5.18 -2.89
C GLY A 37 -9.11 3.98 -2.08
N ASN A 38 -8.46 2.81 -2.15
CA ASN A 38 -8.93 1.58 -1.48
C ASN A 38 -8.50 1.44 -0.01
N GLY A 39 -7.78 2.42 0.54
CA GLY A 39 -7.37 2.37 1.95
C GLY A 39 -6.28 1.34 2.27
N CYS A 40 -5.30 1.15 1.38
CA CYS A 40 -4.20 0.20 1.58
C CYS A 40 -3.35 0.50 2.82
N ARG A 41 -2.94 -0.53 3.58
CA ARG A 41 -2.17 -0.36 4.83
C ARG A 41 -0.82 0.35 4.63
N HIS A 42 -0.15 0.09 3.51
CA HIS A 42 1.14 0.68 3.14
C HIS A 42 1.01 1.81 2.12
N CYS A 43 -0.05 2.62 2.21
CA CYS A 43 -0.25 3.72 1.26
C CYS A 43 0.84 4.80 1.44
N PRO A 44 1.68 5.08 0.43
CA PRO A 44 2.66 6.18 0.49
C PRO A 44 2.00 7.56 0.37
N TYR A 45 0.82 7.62 -0.27
CA TYR A 45 0.10 8.86 -0.59
C TYR A 45 -0.81 9.37 0.53
N ASN A 46 -0.63 8.89 1.76
CA ASN A 46 -1.41 9.32 2.93
C ASN A 46 -2.94 9.33 2.69
N TYR A 47 -3.43 8.33 1.93
CA TYR A 47 -4.84 8.15 1.60
C TYR A 47 -5.48 9.37 0.90
N GLU A 48 -4.75 10.08 0.04
CA GLU A 48 -5.24 11.30 -0.63
C GLU A 48 -6.58 11.09 -1.35
N ASN A 49 -6.72 9.96 -2.06
CA ASN A 49 -7.87 9.62 -2.90
C ASN A 49 -8.91 8.77 -2.17
N VAL A 50 -8.77 8.61 -0.85
CA VAL A 50 -9.78 7.92 -0.03
C VAL A 50 -10.83 8.93 0.42
N SER A 51 -12.10 8.62 0.17
CA SER A 51 -13.21 9.44 0.63
C SER A 51 -13.26 9.57 2.15
N GLN A 52 -13.64 10.75 2.64
CA GLN A 52 -13.96 10.95 4.05
C GLN A 52 -15.29 10.25 4.39
N PRO A 53 -15.49 9.72 5.62
CA PRO A 53 -14.63 9.83 6.81
C PRO A 53 -13.54 8.75 6.93
N LEU A 54 -13.50 7.80 6.00
CA LEU A 54 -12.62 6.62 6.07
C LEU A 54 -11.13 7.00 6.10
N LYS A 55 -10.74 8.04 5.35
CA LYS A 55 -9.38 8.59 5.34
C LYS A 55 -8.81 8.84 6.73
N ASN A 56 -9.54 9.55 7.59
CA ASN A 56 -9.06 9.93 8.93
C ASN A 56 -8.85 8.70 9.82
N LYS A 57 -9.74 7.72 9.71
CA LYS A 57 -9.64 6.45 10.43
C LYS A 57 -8.39 5.67 10.03
N LEU A 58 -8.15 5.55 8.72
CA LEU A 58 -6.99 4.83 8.17
C LEU A 58 -5.65 5.48 8.55
N ILE A 59 -5.57 6.82 8.54
CA ILE A 59 -4.37 7.55 8.98
C ILE A 59 -4.08 7.26 10.46
N ALA A 60 -5.12 7.26 11.31
CA ALA A 60 -4.97 6.93 12.73
C ALA A 60 -4.51 5.47 12.92
N GLU A 61 -5.10 4.51 12.20
CA GLU A 61 -4.71 3.10 12.24
C GLU A 61 -3.25 2.89 11.78
N GLN A 62 -2.82 3.56 10.69
CA GLN A 62 -1.45 3.43 10.19
C GLN A 62 -0.40 3.91 11.21
N LYS A 63 -0.69 4.97 11.98
CA LYS A 63 0.20 5.45 13.05
C LYS A 63 0.42 4.39 14.14
N ASN A 64 -0.64 3.64 14.51
CA ASN A 64 -0.55 2.58 15.51
C ASN A 64 0.32 1.41 15.01
N VAL A 65 0.17 1.00 13.74
CA VAL A 65 1.00 -0.05 13.14
C VAL A 65 2.49 0.35 13.12
N LYS A 66 2.80 1.60 12.72
CA LYS A 66 4.18 2.11 12.70
C LYS A 66 4.80 2.21 14.10
N LYS A 67 3.99 2.50 15.13
CA LYS A 67 4.45 2.52 16.52
C LYS A 67 4.86 1.12 16.99
N ASN A 68 4.04 0.10 16.70
CA ASN A 68 4.26 -1.26 17.17
C ASN A 68 5.45 -1.95 16.47
N LYS A 69 5.80 -1.53 15.24
CA LYS A 69 6.97 -2.04 14.50
C LYS A 69 8.33 -1.50 14.98
N LYS A 70 8.35 -0.53 15.90
CA LYS A 70 9.59 0.06 16.48
C LYS A 70 10.05 -0.60 17.79
N GLU A 71 9.35 -1.63 18.26
CA GLU A 71 9.64 -2.32 19.53
C GLU A 71 10.37 -3.67 19.34
N TYR A 72 11.04 -3.90 18.21
CA TYR A 72 11.89 -5.08 17.98
C TYR A 72 13.21 -4.68 17.31
#